data_AF-A0A7V1RFI6-F1
#
_entry.id   AF-A0A7V1RFI6-F1
#
_cell.length_a   1.000
_cell.length_b   1.000
_cell.length_c   1.000
_cell.angle_alpha   90.00
_cell.angle_beta   90.00
_cell.angle_gamma   90.00
#
_symmetry.space_group_name_H-M   'P 1'
#
loop_
_entity.id
_entity.type
_entity.pdbx_description
1 polymer ?
#
loop_
_entity_poly.entity_id
_entity_poly.type
_entity_poly.pdbx_seq_one_letter_code
_entity_poly.pdbx_strand_id
1 'polypeptide(L)'
;MSLIPRVGRRRWRTRAMLLVIAAFLWLGVVLHLLPVAWMLSASLKPTREIFEQPFSLLPQQPTTASYSLLFTTVTATGINLNIDVFRYPVFTYFLNSLILAFGVALLQVPITAMAAYAVSKLHFPRTGRWFFYFFIGTLMIPGQIA
;
A
#
# COMPACT_ATOMS: atom_id res chain seq x y z
N MET A 1 17.57 20.47 -1.13
CA MET A 1 18.89 20.81 -0.52
C MET A 1 19.72 19.53 -0.43
N SER A 2 20.88 19.46 -1.09
CA SER A 2 21.75 18.28 -0.95
C SER A 2 22.40 18.29 0.43
N LEU A 3 22.21 17.24 1.22
CA LEU A 3 22.76 17.07 2.59
C LEU A 3 24.29 17.11 2.65
N ILE A 4 25.02 17.13 1.51
CA ILE A 4 26.48 17.09 1.47
C ILE A 4 27.01 18.21 0.56
N PRO A 5 27.79 19.18 1.08
CA PRO A 5 28.39 20.24 0.28
C PRO A 5 29.37 19.68 -0.75
N ARG A 6 29.40 20.25 -1.97
CA ARG A 6 30.21 19.77 -3.11
C ARG A 6 31.71 19.64 -2.80
N VAL A 7 32.21 20.36 -1.80
CA VAL A 7 33.63 20.54 -1.49
C VAL A 7 34.30 19.34 -0.76
N GLY A 8 33.57 18.28 -0.40
CA GLY A 8 34.12 17.08 0.26
C GLY A 8 34.21 15.81 -0.60
N ARG A 9 33.59 15.80 -1.80
CA ARG A 9 33.37 14.58 -2.62
C ARG A 9 34.62 13.91 -3.16
N ARG A 10 35.81 14.53 -3.06
CA ARG A 10 37.08 13.99 -3.57
C ARG A 10 37.88 13.22 -2.51
N ARG A 11 37.53 13.33 -1.22
CA ARG A 11 38.17 12.55 -0.15
C ARG A 11 37.66 11.11 -0.18
N TRP A 12 38.57 10.13 -0.24
CA TRP A 12 38.22 8.71 -0.38
C TRP A 12 37.28 8.24 0.74
N ARG A 13 37.49 8.68 1.99
CA ARG A 13 36.61 8.35 3.13
C ARG A 13 35.16 8.77 2.92
N THR A 14 34.92 9.97 2.38
CA THR A 14 33.57 10.47 2.09
C THR A 14 32.92 9.71 0.93
N ARG A 15 33.70 9.32 -0.09
CA ARG A 15 33.20 8.47 -1.19
C ARG A 15 32.83 7.07 -0.70
N ALA A 16 33.68 6.45 0.11
CA ALA A 16 33.41 5.13 0.67
C ALA A 16 32.14 5.15 1.55
N MET A 17 31.99 6.16 2.42
CA MET A 17 30.77 6.33 3.22
C MET A 17 29.52 6.47 2.35
N LEU A 18 29.58 7.28 1.28
CA LEU A 18 28.47 7.44 0.34
C LEU A 18 28.11 6.14 -0.38
N LEU A 19 29.11 5.36 -0.79
CA LEU A 19 28.90 4.07 -1.44
C LEU A 19 28.25 3.07 -0.48
N VAL A 20 28.68 3.04 0.79
CA VAL A 20 28.07 2.18 1.82
C VAL A 20 26.61 2.57 2.06
N ILE A 21 26.32 3.86 2.22
CA ILE A 21 24.94 4.35 2.39
C ILE A 21 24.09 3.99 1.16
N ALA A 22 24.62 4.22 -0.05
CA ALA A 22 23.92 3.89 -1.28
C ALA A 22 23.66 2.38 -1.40
N ALA A 23 24.65 1.54 -1.08
CA ALA A 23 24.50 0.09 -1.10
C ALA A 23 23.44 -0.39 -0.10
N PHE A 24 23.42 0.18 1.11
CA PHE A 24 22.41 -0.13 2.12
C PHE A 24 21.00 0.27 1.66
N LEU A 25 20.85 1.47 1.07
CA LEU A 25 19.57 1.92 0.50
C LEU A 25 19.12 1.02 -0.66
N TRP A 26 20.02 0.65 -1.56
CA TRP A 26 19.72 -0.27 -2.66
C TRP A 26 19.32 -1.67 -2.16
N LEU A 27 19.98 -2.17 -1.12
CA LEU A 27 19.58 -3.41 -0.47
C LEU A 27 18.14 -3.29 0.07
N GLY A 28 17.82 -2.20 0.76
CA GLY A 28 16.46 -1.93 1.24
C GLY A 28 15.43 -1.91 0.11
N VAL A 29 15.75 -1.29 -1.03
CA VAL A 29 14.90 -1.26 -2.22
C VAL A 29 14.66 -2.68 -2.76
N VAL A 30 15.72 -3.47 -2.95
CA VAL A 30 15.61 -4.85 -3.46
C VAL A 30 14.75 -5.72 -2.54
N LEU A 31 14.93 -5.61 -1.22
CA LEU A 31 14.16 -6.37 -0.24
C LEU A 31 12.66 -6.03 -0.27
N HIS A 32 12.30 -4.75 -0.48
CA HIS A 32 10.89 -4.34 -0.58
C HIS A 32 10.27 -4.66 -1.94
N LEU A 33 11.05 -4.61 -3.02
CA LEU A 33 10.55 -4.90 -4.36
C LEU A 33 10.40 -6.40 -4.64
N LEU A 34 11.13 -7.27 -3.93
CA LEU A 34 11.05 -8.71 -4.11
C LEU A 34 9.61 -9.26 -3.96
N PRO A 35 8.85 -8.99 -2.87
CA PRO A 35 7.48 -9.47 -2.77
C PRO A 35 6.56 -8.87 -3.85
N VAL A 36 6.78 -7.61 -4.25
CA VAL A 36 6.00 -6.97 -5.33
C VAL A 36 6.28 -7.64 -6.67
N ALA A 37 7.55 -7.93 -6.98
CA ALA A 37 7.95 -8.65 -8.17
C ALA A 37 7.35 -10.06 -8.20
N TRP A 38 7.30 -10.72 -7.04
CA TRP A 38 6.65 -12.01 -6.92
C TRP A 38 5.13 -11.92 -7.14
N MET A 39 4.45 -10.92 -6.58
CA MET A 39 3.01 -10.70 -6.83
C MET A 39 2.70 -10.49 -8.32
N LEU A 40 3.55 -9.74 -9.02
CA LEU A 40 3.44 -9.54 -10.48
C LEU A 40 3.72 -10.82 -11.26
N SER A 41 4.66 -11.65 -10.82
CA SER A 41 4.86 -12.95 -11.44
C SER A 41 3.67 -13.87 -11.19
N ALA A 42 3.16 -13.93 -9.96
CA ALA A 42 2.07 -14.79 -9.56
C ALA A 42 0.75 -14.45 -10.28
N SER A 43 0.50 -13.18 -10.63
CA SER A 43 -0.69 -12.79 -11.40
C SER A 43 -0.72 -13.38 -12.81
N LEU A 44 0.44 -13.79 -13.35
CA LEU A 44 0.59 -14.42 -14.66
C LEU A 44 0.71 -15.96 -14.57
N LYS A 45 0.63 -16.54 -13.37
CA LYS A 45 0.71 -18.00 -13.18
C LYS A 45 -0.68 -18.65 -13.19
N PRO A 46 -0.80 -19.89 -13.69
CA PRO A 46 -1.99 -20.68 -13.46
C PRO A 46 -2.10 -21.05 -11.96
N THR A 47 -3.33 -21.18 -11.45
CA THR A 47 -3.59 -21.47 -10.03
C THR A 47 -2.79 -22.65 -9.48
N ARG A 48 -2.60 -23.69 -10.30
CA ARG A 48 -1.82 -24.88 -9.93
C ARG A 48 -0.36 -24.55 -9.61
N GLU A 49 0.29 -23.71 -10.42
CA GLU A 49 1.71 -23.35 -10.26
C GLU A 49 1.96 -22.53 -8.97
N ILE A 50 0.95 -21.83 -8.46
CA ILE A 50 1.06 -21.05 -7.21
C ILE A 50 1.22 -21.97 -5.98
N PHE A 51 0.63 -23.17 -6.01
CA PHE A 51 0.66 -24.13 -4.91
C PHE A 51 1.67 -25.26 -5.11
N GLU A 52 2.38 -25.29 -6.24
CA GLU A 52 3.41 -26.28 -6.52
C GLU A 52 4.70 -26.02 -5.72
N GLN A 53 5.39 -27.11 -5.36
CA GLN A 53 6.72 -27.05 -4.77
C GLN A 53 7.74 -27.68 -5.74
N PRO A 54 8.89 -27.04 -6.02
CA PRO A 54 9.44 -25.86 -5.35
C PRO A 54 8.84 -24.52 -5.84
N PHE A 55 8.93 -23.51 -4.97
CA PHE A 55 8.51 -22.14 -5.25
C PHE A 55 9.25 -21.56 -6.49
N SER A 56 8.51 -21.21 -7.53
CA SER A 56 9.04 -20.51 -8.71
C SER A 56 8.96 -18.99 -8.52
N LEU A 57 10.03 -18.23 -8.81
CA LEU A 57 9.98 -16.76 -8.82
C LEU A 57 9.42 -16.20 -10.12
N LEU A 58 9.60 -16.93 -11.23
CA LEU A 58 9.14 -16.57 -12.56
C LEU A 58 8.08 -17.59 -13.02
N PRO A 59 7.11 -17.18 -13.86
CA PRO A 59 6.09 -18.09 -14.36
C PRO A 59 6.71 -19.10 -15.32
N GLN A 60 6.46 -20.39 -15.10
CA GLN A 60 6.87 -21.45 -16.02
C GLN A 60 5.93 -21.51 -17.24
N GLN A 61 4.63 -21.31 -17.00
CA GLN A 61 3.61 -21.27 -18.05
C GLN A 61 2.81 -19.97 -17.94
N PRO A 62 3.29 -18.86 -18.52
CA PRO A 62 2.60 -17.59 -18.41
C PRO A 62 1.20 -17.66 -19.03
N THR A 63 0.19 -17.25 -18.26
CA THR A 63 -1.21 -17.22 -18.67
C THR A 63 -1.87 -15.89 -18.31
N THR A 64 -2.78 -15.43 -19.16
CA THR A 64 -3.61 -14.24 -18.92
C THR A 64 -5.02 -14.60 -18.47
N ALA A 65 -5.30 -15.88 -18.22
CA ALA A 65 -6.62 -16.37 -17.81
C ALA A 65 -7.14 -15.64 -16.56
N SER A 66 -6.28 -15.37 -15.58
CA SER A 66 -6.60 -14.62 -14.37
C SER A 66 -7.12 -13.20 -14.68
N TYR A 67 -6.59 -12.55 -15.73
CA TYR A 67 -7.03 -11.22 -16.14
C TYR A 67 -8.33 -11.26 -16.93
N SER A 68 -8.56 -12.27 -17.77
CA SER A 68 -9.86 -12.42 -18.45
C SER A 68 -11.01 -12.60 -17.46
N LEU A 69 -10.76 -13.28 -16.33
CA LEU A 69 -11.75 -13.47 -15.27
C LEU A 69 -12.17 -12.16 -14.57
N LEU A 70 -11.33 -11.11 -14.60
CA LEU A 70 -11.65 -9.80 -14.01
C LEU A 70 -12.77 -9.06 -14.76
N PHE A 71 -12.91 -9.34 -16.05
CA PHE A 71 -13.87 -8.67 -16.94
C PHE A 71 -15.11 -9.51 -17.23
N THR A 72 -15.07 -10.82 -16.96
CA THR A 72 -16.25 -11.69 -17.08
C THR A 72 -17.10 -11.58 -15.83
N THR A 73 -18.25 -10.91 -15.95
CA THR A 73 -19.36 -11.11 -15.00
C THR A 73 -19.93 -12.50 -15.21
N VAL A 74 -19.69 -13.43 -14.29
CA VAL A 74 -20.47 -14.65 -14.22
C VAL A 74 -21.84 -14.27 -13.63
N THR A 75 -22.65 -13.60 -14.44
CA THR A 75 -24.06 -13.43 -14.15
C THR A 75 -24.67 -14.81 -14.37
N ALA A 76 -25.30 -15.36 -13.33
CA ALA A 76 -26.11 -16.57 -13.39
C ALA A 76 -27.29 -16.40 -14.37
N THR A 77 -27.01 -16.42 -15.66
CA THR A 77 -27.96 -16.53 -16.76
C THR A 77 -27.52 -17.69 -17.64
N GLY A 78 -27.69 -18.91 -17.13
CA GLY A 78 -27.80 -20.13 -17.95
C GLY A 78 -26.57 -21.02 -18.12
N ILE A 79 -25.40 -20.70 -17.56
CA ILE A 79 -24.22 -21.57 -17.68
C ILE A 79 -23.72 -21.94 -16.28
N ASN A 80 -23.84 -23.23 -15.93
CA ASN A 80 -23.34 -23.82 -14.69
C ASN A 80 -21.80 -23.84 -14.67
N LEU A 81 -21.16 -22.69 -14.49
CA LEU A 81 -19.78 -22.62 -14.04
C LEU A 81 -19.80 -22.42 -12.53
N ASN A 82 -19.50 -23.48 -11.76
CA ASN A 82 -19.36 -23.48 -10.30
C ASN A 82 -18.13 -22.67 -9.85
N ILE A 83 -17.99 -21.41 -10.26
CA ILE A 83 -16.88 -20.55 -9.87
C ILE A 83 -17.39 -19.10 -9.70
N ASP A 84 -17.96 -18.80 -8.54
CA ASP A 84 -18.31 -17.44 -8.12
C ASP A 84 -17.04 -16.65 -7.74
N VAL A 85 -16.27 -16.17 -8.72
CA VAL A 85 -15.05 -15.38 -8.43
C VAL A 85 -15.40 -13.92 -8.10
N PHE A 86 -16.26 -13.28 -8.91
CA PHE A 86 -16.68 -11.89 -8.70
C PHE A 86 -18.17 -11.71 -9.01
N ARG A 87 -18.92 -11.16 -8.03
CA ARG A 87 -20.36 -10.89 -8.18
C ARG A 87 -20.67 -9.72 -9.11
N TYR A 88 -19.71 -8.80 -9.28
CA TYR A 88 -19.81 -7.60 -10.11
C TYR A 88 -18.54 -7.41 -10.94
N PRO A 89 -18.56 -6.61 -12.03
CA PRO A 89 -17.35 -6.25 -12.76
C PRO A 89 -16.31 -5.61 -11.82
N VAL A 90 -15.02 -5.91 -12.04
CA VAL A 90 -13.91 -5.33 -11.24
C VAL A 90 -13.93 -3.81 -11.24
N PHE A 91 -14.40 -3.19 -12.33
CA PHE A 91 -14.57 -1.74 -12.43
C PHE A 91 -15.49 -1.15 -11.34
N THR A 92 -16.55 -1.86 -10.95
CA THR A 92 -17.46 -1.41 -9.89
C THR A 92 -16.75 -1.38 -8.53
N TYR A 93 -15.99 -2.43 -8.20
CA TYR A 93 -15.20 -2.46 -6.97
C TYR A 93 -14.14 -1.37 -6.93
N PHE A 94 -13.47 -1.14 -8.07
CA PHE A 94 -12.48 -0.09 -8.21
C PHE A 94 -13.09 1.31 -8.02
N LEU A 95 -14.21 1.60 -8.68
CA LEU A 95 -14.91 2.89 -8.53
C LEU A 95 -15.43 3.11 -7.11
N ASN A 96 -16.02 2.10 -6.47
CA ASN A 96 -16.49 2.22 -5.09
C ASN A 96 -15.34 2.55 -4.15
N SER A 97 -14.19 1.88 -4.32
CA SER A 97 -12.99 2.14 -3.52
C SER A 97 -12.42 3.52 -3.77
N LEU A 98 -12.44 3.99 -5.02
CA LEU A 98 -11.97 5.31 -5.41
C LEU A 98 -12.87 6.41 -4.81
N ILE A 99 -14.19 6.29 -4.98
CA ILE A 99 -15.17 7.22 -4.40
C ILE A 99 -15.01 7.27 -2.88
N LEU A 100 -14.87 6.10 -2.23
CA LEU A 100 -14.69 6.04 -0.78
C LEU A 100 -13.38 6.69 -0.35
N ALA A 101 -12.25 6.33 -0.97
CA ALA A 101 -10.94 6.86 -0.59
C ALA A 101 -10.85 8.38 -0.77
N PHE A 102 -11.31 8.89 -1.92
CA PHE A 102 -11.31 10.32 -2.18
C PHE A 102 -12.36 11.06 -1.35
N GLY A 103 -13.56 10.50 -1.19
CA GLY A 103 -14.62 11.10 -0.37
C GLY A 103 -14.20 11.21 1.10
N VAL A 104 -13.61 10.15 1.65
CA VAL A 104 -13.05 10.17 3.01
C VAL A 104 -11.92 11.18 3.12
N ALA A 105 -10.94 11.18 2.21
CA ALA A 105 -9.84 12.15 2.26
C ALA A 105 -10.33 13.61 2.16
N LEU A 106 -11.26 13.89 1.24
CA LEU A 106 -11.80 15.23 1.00
C LEU A 106 -12.54 15.78 2.22
N LEU A 107 -13.27 14.93 2.96
CA LEU A 107 -13.99 15.33 4.16
C LEU A 107 -13.09 15.32 5.40
N GLN A 108 -12.26 14.30 5.55
CA GLN A 108 -11.44 14.09 6.76
C GLN A 108 -10.31 15.11 6.87
N VAL A 109 -9.63 15.46 5.78
CA VAL A 109 -8.51 16.42 5.81
C VAL A 109 -8.91 17.79 6.36
N PRO A 110 -9.96 18.49 5.86
CA PRO A 110 -10.32 19.80 6.38
C PRO A 110 -10.78 19.72 7.84
N ILE A 111 -11.57 18.71 8.21
CA ILE A 111 -12.07 18.53 9.58
C ILE A 111 -10.90 18.32 10.56
N THR A 112 -9.98 17.41 10.23
CA THR A 112 -8.83 17.12 11.08
C THR A 112 -7.82 18.26 11.11
N ALA A 113 -7.64 18.99 10.00
CA ALA A 113 -6.78 20.18 9.96
C ALA A 113 -7.33 21.30 10.85
N MET A 114 -8.65 21.57 10.80
CA MET A 114 -9.29 22.57 11.67
C MET A 114 -9.19 22.19 13.14
N ALA A 115 -9.42 20.92 13.48
CA ALA A 115 -9.26 20.41 14.84
C ALA A 115 -7.82 20.54 15.33
N ALA A 116 -6.83 20.17 14.51
CA ALA A 116 -5.41 20.31 14.82
C ALA A 116 -5.01 21.78 15.01
N TYR A 117 -5.52 22.69 14.18
CA TYR A 117 -5.28 24.14 14.32
C TYR A 117 -5.86 24.67 15.63
N ALA A 118 -7.09 24.30 15.97
CA ALA A 118 -7.72 24.72 17.22
C ALA A 118 -6.92 24.25 18.43
N VAL A 119 -6.51 22.97 18.47
CA VAL A 119 -5.73 22.41 19.58
C VAL A 119 -4.33 23.01 19.69
N SER A 120 -3.69 23.35 18.56
CA SER A 120 -2.31 23.86 18.55
C SER A 120 -2.17 25.37 18.74
N LYS A 121 -3.16 26.17 18.31
CA LYS A 121 -3.08 27.64 18.28
C LYS A 121 -4.16 28.36 19.07
N LEU A 122 -5.36 27.80 19.20
CA LEU A 122 -6.48 28.50 19.84
C LEU A 122 -6.67 28.13 21.33
N HIS A 123 -6.26 26.93 21.74
CA HIS A 123 -6.40 26.48 23.13
C HIS A 123 -5.14 26.74 23.98
N PHE A 124 -5.36 26.94 25.28
CA PHE A 124 -4.27 26.99 26.26
C PHE A 124 -3.51 25.64 26.29
N PRO A 125 -2.18 25.65 26.53
CA PRO A 125 -1.33 24.46 26.44
C PRO A 125 -1.80 23.26 27.27
N ARG A 126 -2.44 23.52 28.42
CA ARG A 126 -3.00 22.47 29.30
C ARG A 126 -4.24 21.81 28.68
N THR A 127 -5.19 22.60 28.18
CA THR A 127 -6.44 22.09 27.59
C THR A 127 -6.18 21.40 26.26
N GLY A 128 -5.30 21.95 25.41
CA GLY A 128 -4.91 21.32 24.16
C GLY A 128 -4.27 19.93 24.35
N ARG A 129 -3.48 19.76 25.42
CA ARG A 129 -2.86 18.47 25.76
C ARG A 129 -3.90 17.40 26.14
N TRP A 130 -4.98 17.77 26.84
CA TRP A 130 -6.08 16.83 27.15
C TRP A 130 -6.80 16.37 25.89
N PHE A 131 -7.15 17.29 24.98
CA PHE A 131 -7.76 16.93 23.69
C PHE A 131 -6.86 16.03 22.85
N PHE A 132 -5.55 16.29 22.84
CA PHE A 132 -4.58 15.44 22.15
C PHE A 132 -4.57 14.01 22.71
N TYR A 133 -4.52 13.85 24.04
CA TYR A 133 -4.58 12.52 24.66
C TYR A 133 -5.91 11.81 24.41
N PHE A 134 -7.02 12.56 24.41
CA PHE A 134 -8.32 12.00 24.06
C PHE A 134 -8.33 11.41 22.64
N PHE A 135 -7.86 12.16 21.64
CA PHE A 135 -7.80 11.69 20.25
C PHE A 135 -6.87 10.49 20.06
N ILE A 136 -5.71 10.45 20.74
CA ILE A 136 -4.84 9.27 20.68
C ILE A 136 -5.48 8.07 21.39
N GLY A 137 -6.09 8.29 22.55
CA GLY A 137 -6.74 7.24 23.33
C GLY A 137 -7.83 6.51 22.54
N THR A 138 -8.64 7.24 21.78
CA THR A 138 -9.69 6.63 20.94
C THR A 138 -9.11 5.80 19.78
N LEU A 139 -7.95 6.16 19.24
CA LEU A 139 -7.25 5.39 18.20
C LEU A 139 -6.60 4.10 18.75
N MET A 140 -6.39 4.00 20.06
CA MET A 140 -5.79 2.83 20.70
C MET A 140 -6.83 1.75 21.06
N ILE A 141 -8.12 2.03 20.90
CA ILE A 141 -9.18 1.04 21.13
C ILE A 141 -9.17 0.04 19.94
N PRO A 142 -8.91 -1.26 20.18
CA PRO A 142 -8.85 -2.24 19.11
C PRO A 142 -10.25 -2.48 18.52
N GLY A 143 -10.39 -2.30 17.20
CA GLY A 143 -11.67 -2.46 16.50
C GLY A 143 -12.20 -3.89 16.41
N GLN A 144 -11.50 -4.90 16.98
CA GLN A 144 -11.91 -6.30 16.95
C GLN A 144 -12.82 -6.71 18.12
N ILE A 145 -12.99 -5.85 19.13
CA ILE A 145 -13.79 -6.12 20.35
C ILE A 145 -15.06 -5.25 20.38
N ALA A 146 -15.42 -4.61 19.27
CA ALA A 146 -16.57 -3.72 19.14
C ALA A 146 -17.65 -4.32 18.23
#